data_AF-A0A1Z9TJ65-F1
#
_entry.id   AF-A0A1Z9TJ65-F1
#
_cell.length_a   1.000
_cell.length_b   1.000
_cell.length_c   1.000
_cell.angle_alpha   90.00
_cell.angle_beta   90.00
_cell.angle_gamma   90.00
#
_symmetry.space_group_name_H-M   'P 1'
#
loop_
_entity.id
_entity.type
_entity.pdbx_description
1 polymer ?
#
loop_
_entity_poly.entity_id
_entity_poly.type
_entity_poly.pdbx_seq_one_letter_code
_entity_poly.pdbx_strand_id
1 'polypeptide(L)'
;MPLDQLAIEEKMGDIPTHFMKSGSCMPPKDRLDKLAEFRERVIPKEYNGCVFEFDLWYNTNELHTIRTFLYTDFLGRGVFFRVNSIKINDRLYNSIADSNQKIDEDRIQKIIDSLENKYTLQVNRSTYDKVVFPPGSNLIQPGKNVLDWKKLDDLVMNKGYVIKPHPITAHVYVAKYKERYGADKVINKKMGGHEILEKCTDLAFCPNSQMGIEGLLLNKNISLVSTPRAAREKNHLTYEAIYQGLLGKKCGSRTALLKILSSKRSGIVFDFDEDAEDRVERYCEQFWEYTFKGKTEKDIVK
;
A
#
# COMPACT_ATOMS: atom_id res chain seq x y z
N MET A 1 25.92 -23.65 -6.88
CA MET A 1 25.79 -23.00 -5.56
C MET A 1 24.51 -23.52 -4.93
N PRO A 2 24.57 -24.13 -3.73
CA PRO A 2 23.37 -24.40 -2.95
C PRO A 2 22.68 -23.05 -2.67
N LEU A 3 21.36 -23.00 -2.80
CA LEU A 3 20.59 -21.85 -2.33
C LEU A 3 20.73 -21.82 -0.81
N ASP A 4 21.34 -20.77 -0.28
CA ASP A 4 21.29 -20.48 1.15
C ASP A 4 19.83 -20.47 1.60
N GLN A 5 19.61 -20.93 2.83
CA GLN A 5 18.31 -21.19 3.43
C GLN A 5 17.31 -20.05 3.14
N LEU A 6 16.22 -20.37 2.44
CA LEU A 6 15.11 -19.45 2.18
C LEU A 6 14.57 -18.98 3.54
N ALA A 7 14.62 -17.66 3.78
CA ALA A 7 14.55 -17.01 5.09
C ALA A 7 13.53 -17.60 6.10
N ILE A 8 13.98 -17.78 7.35
CA ILE A 8 13.14 -18.18 8.50
C ILE A 8 12.26 -17.00 8.97
N GLU A 9 12.68 -15.76 8.74
CA GLU A 9 11.99 -14.53 9.14
C GLU A 9 11.83 -13.60 7.94
N GLU A 10 10.59 -13.28 7.55
CA GLU A 10 10.32 -12.32 6.49
C GLU A 10 10.73 -10.90 6.93
N LYS A 11 11.55 -10.19 6.14
CA LYS A 11 12.05 -8.85 6.48
C LYS A 11 11.99 -7.88 5.30
N MET A 12 11.83 -6.59 5.60
CA MET A 12 11.86 -5.53 4.59
C MET A 12 13.26 -5.43 3.97
N GLY A 13 13.37 -5.42 2.64
CA GLY A 13 14.66 -5.39 1.93
C GLY A 13 15.30 -6.77 1.72
N ASP A 14 14.68 -7.86 2.20
CA ASP A 14 15.23 -9.21 2.06
C ASP A 14 14.89 -9.85 0.70
N ILE A 15 15.92 -10.31 -0.02
CA ILE A 15 15.78 -10.89 -1.38
C ILE A 15 14.92 -12.17 -1.37
N PRO A 16 15.20 -13.19 -0.52
CA PRO A 16 14.33 -14.37 -0.39
C PRO A 16 12.86 -14.03 -0.12
N THR A 17 12.58 -13.11 0.80
CA THR A 17 11.21 -12.67 1.12
C THR A 17 10.50 -12.15 -0.13
N HIS A 18 11.16 -11.30 -0.92
CA HIS A 18 10.60 -10.77 -2.17
C HIS A 18 10.40 -11.87 -3.23
N PHE A 19 11.37 -12.78 -3.38
CA PHE A 19 11.27 -13.89 -4.32
C PHE A 19 10.06 -14.79 -3.99
N MET A 20 9.86 -15.14 -2.71
CA MET A 20 8.74 -15.98 -2.29
C MET A 20 7.37 -15.31 -2.51
N LYS A 21 7.27 -13.98 -2.32
CA LYS A 21 6.00 -13.25 -2.46
C LYS A 21 5.64 -12.88 -3.89
N SER A 22 6.64 -12.53 -4.71
CA SER A 22 6.42 -11.96 -6.05
C SER A 22 6.86 -12.90 -7.19
N GLY A 23 7.59 -13.96 -6.86
CA GLY A 23 8.09 -14.96 -7.79
C GLY A 23 9.05 -14.34 -8.81
N SER A 24 8.54 -14.10 -10.01
CA SER A 24 9.33 -13.74 -11.20
C SER A 24 9.60 -12.24 -11.38
N CYS A 25 9.15 -11.38 -10.46
CA CYS A 25 9.30 -9.93 -10.57
C CYS A 25 10.10 -9.41 -9.38
N MET A 26 11.37 -9.05 -9.59
CA MET A 26 12.24 -8.58 -8.52
C MET A 26 12.32 -7.05 -8.45
N PRO A 27 12.28 -6.46 -7.25
CA PRO A 27 12.69 -5.07 -7.05
C PRO A 27 14.16 -4.86 -7.43
N PRO A 28 14.58 -3.63 -7.79
CA PRO A 28 15.99 -3.27 -7.96
C PRO A 28 16.79 -3.54 -6.67
N LYS A 29 18.04 -4.03 -6.80
CA LYS A 29 18.86 -4.43 -5.64
C LYS A 29 19.23 -3.23 -4.77
N ASP A 30 19.64 -2.12 -5.37
CA ASP A 30 20.00 -0.88 -4.68
C ASP A 30 18.83 -0.35 -3.82
N ARG A 31 17.60 -0.50 -4.30
CA ARG A 31 16.39 -0.20 -3.53
C ARG A 31 16.25 -1.11 -2.31
N LEU A 32 16.49 -2.42 -2.47
CA LEU A 32 16.40 -3.38 -1.37
C LEU A 32 17.45 -3.10 -0.29
N ASP A 33 18.68 -2.81 -0.70
CA ASP A 33 19.78 -2.49 0.21
C ASP A 33 19.46 -1.23 1.04
N LYS A 34 18.97 -0.16 0.39
CA LYS A 34 18.52 1.06 1.10
C LYS A 34 17.37 0.81 2.07
N LEU A 35 16.39 -0.01 1.68
CA LEU A 35 15.28 -0.37 2.57
C LEU A 35 15.77 -1.20 3.76
N ALA A 36 16.74 -2.09 3.57
CA ALA A 36 17.32 -2.87 4.67
C ALA A 36 18.08 -1.96 5.65
N GLU A 37 18.89 -1.02 5.16
CA GLU A 37 19.55 0.00 5.99
C GLU A 37 18.54 0.86 6.75
N PHE A 38 17.50 1.32 6.06
CA PHE A 38 16.47 2.14 6.67
C PHE A 38 15.68 1.38 7.74
N ARG A 39 15.38 0.09 7.51
CA ARG A 39 14.75 -0.80 8.49
C ARG A 39 15.51 -0.82 9.81
N GLU A 40 16.82 -1.06 9.75
CA GLU A 40 17.68 -1.14 10.95
C GLU A 40 17.74 0.20 11.70
N ARG A 41 17.59 1.32 10.98
CA ARG A 41 17.56 2.66 11.56
C ARG A 41 16.25 2.94 12.31
N VAL A 42 15.09 2.62 11.74
CA VAL A 42 13.81 3.17 12.23
C VAL A 42 12.83 2.17 12.83
N ILE A 43 12.97 0.86 12.59
CA ILE A 43 12.01 -0.12 13.13
C ILE A 43 12.43 -0.52 14.55
N PRO A 44 11.65 -0.19 15.59
CA PRO A 44 11.93 -0.66 16.95
C PRO A 44 11.73 -2.17 17.03
N LYS A 45 12.45 -2.83 17.94
CA LYS A 45 12.20 -4.25 18.25
C LYS A 45 10.79 -4.45 18.84
N GLU A 46 10.43 -3.58 19.77
CA GLU A 46 9.11 -3.56 20.42
C GLU A 46 8.78 -2.17 20.94
N TYR A 47 7.50 -1.96 21.24
CA TYR A 47 6.99 -0.79 21.96
C TYR A 47 5.89 -1.24 22.94
N ASN A 48 6.04 -0.94 24.23
CA ASN A 48 5.15 -1.39 25.30
C ASN A 48 4.85 -2.91 25.27
N GLY A 49 5.88 -3.72 25.00
CA GLY A 49 5.79 -5.17 24.89
C GLY A 49 5.14 -5.69 23.60
N CYS A 50 4.74 -4.82 22.67
CA CYS A 50 4.25 -5.21 21.35
C CYS A 50 5.36 -5.13 20.29
N VAL A 51 5.57 -6.23 19.58
CA VAL A 51 6.55 -6.32 18.47
C VAL A 51 6.08 -5.63 17.19
N PHE A 52 7.01 -5.40 16.27
CA PHE A 52 6.77 -4.92 14.91
C PHE A 52 6.91 -6.07 13.90
N GLU A 53 5.82 -6.48 13.25
CA GLU A 53 5.78 -7.58 12.27
C GLU A 53 5.73 -7.03 10.83
N PHE A 54 6.60 -7.55 9.97
CA PHE A 54 6.69 -7.14 8.56
C PHE A 54 5.62 -7.82 7.72
N ASP A 55 4.88 -7.01 6.95
CA ASP A 55 4.07 -7.42 5.81
C ASP A 55 3.06 -8.54 6.13
N LEU A 56 2.42 -8.43 7.31
CA LEU A 56 1.30 -9.27 7.75
C LEU A 56 -0.03 -8.53 7.64
N TRP A 57 -1.11 -9.27 7.34
CA TRP A 57 -2.47 -8.76 7.17
C TRP A 57 -3.48 -9.55 7.99
N TYR A 58 -3.63 -9.17 9.27
CA TYR A 58 -4.72 -9.64 10.12
C TYR A 58 -5.35 -8.46 10.87
N ASN A 59 -6.59 -8.62 11.32
CA ASN A 59 -7.37 -7.58 11.96
C ASN A 59 -8.11 -8.16 13.17
N THR A 60 -7.96 -7.54 14.33
CA THR A 60 -8.64 -7.94 15.56
C THR A 60 -9.95 -7.19 15.79
N ASN A 61 -10.21 -6.10 15.05
CA ASN A 61 -11.33 -5.17 15.27
C ASN A 61 -11.41 -4.59 16.69
N GLU A 62 -10.35 -4.70 17.49
CA GLU A 62 -10.31 -4.14 18.84
C GLU A 62 -10.34 -2.61 18.80
N LEU A 63 -11.02 -1.99 19.76
CA LEU A 63 -11.21 -0.53 19.80
C LEU A 63 -10.19 0.21 20.66
N HIS A 64 -9.64 -0.48 21.65
CA HIS A 64 -8.77 0.09 22.69
C HIS A 64 -7.58 -0.81 23.05
N THR A 65 -7.33 -1.86 22.26
CA THR A 65 -6.22 -2.79 22.48
C THR A 65 -5.35 -2.85 21.25
N ILE A 66 -4.03 -2.74 21.42
CA ILE A 66 -3.01 -2.99 20.41
C ILE A 66 -2.28 -4.27 20.82
N ARG A 67 -2.11 -5.20 19.89
CA ARG A 67 -1.39 -6.45 20.12
C ARG A 67 -0.07 -6.50 19.38
N THR A 68 -0.03 -5.87 18.21
CA THR A 68 1.13 -5.90 17.34
C THR A 68 1.11 -4.67 16.44
N PHE A 69 2.29 -4.10 16.25
CA PHE A 69 2.52 -3.13 15.18
C PHE A 69 2.85 -3.90 13.90
N LEU A 70 2.27 -3.45 12.80
CA LEU A 70 2.50 -4.02 11.47
C LEU A 70 3.17 -2.96 10.62
N TYR A 71 4.10 -3.35 9.76
CA TYR A 71 4.72 -2.42 8.84
C TYR A 71 4.98 -3.06 7.47
N THR A 72 5.04 -2.24 6.42
CA THR A 72 5.35 -2.68 5.05
C THR A 72 6.10 -1.59 4.30
N ASP A 73 6.70 -1.95 3.16
CA ASP A 73 7.36 -0.98 2.29
C ASP A 73 6.34 -0.05 1.62
N PHE A 74 6.68 1.23 1.48
CA PHE A 74 5.75 2.26 1.03
C PHE A 74 6.42 3.24 0.06
N LEU A 75 5.76 3.51 -1.07
CA LEU A 75 6.18 4.51 -2.06
C LEU A 75 7.68 4.45 -2.42
N GLY A 76 8.19 3.23 -2.62
CA GLY A 76 9.57 3.02 -3.06
C GLY A 76 10.58 3.07 -1.91
N ARG A 77 10.57 4.14 -1.12
CA ARG A 77 11.65 4.51 -0.17
C ARG A 77 11.20 4.71 1.28
N GLY A 78 9.93 4.46 1.57
CA GLY A 78 9.34 4.65 2.90
C GLY A 78 8.87 3.36 3.56
N VAL A 79 8.48 3.52 4.82
CA VAL A 79 7.81 2.53 5.65
C VAL A 79 6.44 3.06 6.02
N PHE A 80 5.44 2.19 5.93
CA PHE A 80 4.11 2.45 6.43
C PHE A 80 3.79 1.53 7.60
N PHE A 81 3.63 2.12 8.78
CA PHE A 81 3.23 1.50 10.02
C PHE A 81 1.71 1.57 10.24
N ARG A 82 1.16 0.51 10.83
CA ARG A 82 -0.24 0.44 11.27
C ARG A 82 -0.36 -0.48 12.47
N VAL A 83 -1.47 -0.44 13.19
CA VAL A 83 -1.77 -1.44 14.22
C VAL A 83 -2.65 -2.55 13.67
N ASN A 84 -2.71 -3.67 14.37
CA ASN A 84 -3.53 -4.84 14.04
C ASN A 84 -5.06 -4.65 14.22
N SER A 85 -5.57 -3.41 14.14
CA SER A 85 -7.00 -3.09 14.17
C SER A 85 -7.37 -2.01 13.17
N ILE A 86 -8.28 -2.34 12.26
CA ILE A 86 -8.78 -1.39 11.27
C ILE A 86 -9.49 -0.19 11.94
N LYS A 87 -10.22 -0.42 13.04
CA LYS A 87 -10.98 0.65 13.71
C LYS A 87 -10.06 1.71 14.31
N ILE A 88 -8.90 1.29 14.84
CA ILE A 88 -7.89 2.20 15.38
C ILE A 88 -7.23 3.00 14.25
N ASN A 89 -6.79 2.31 13.20
CA ASN A 89 -6.16 2.96 12.04
C ASN A 89 -7.12 3.96 11.36
N ASP A 90 -8.41 3.62 11.21
CA ASP A 90 -9.41 4.54 10.65
C ASP A 90 -9.54 5.81 11.49
N ARG A 91 -9.60 5.68 12.82
CA ARG A 91 -9.72 6.82 13.74
C ARG A 91 -8.50 7.74 13.59
N LEU A 92 -7.31 7.15 13.53
CA LEU A 92 -6.05 7.88 13.31
C LEU A 92 -6.11 8.70 12.01
N TYR A 93 -6.37 8.05 10.88
CA TYR A 93 -6.33 8.74 9.59
C TYR A 93 -7.44 9.77 9.41
N ASN A 94 -8.64 9.50 9.94
CA ASN A 94 -9.70 10.50 9.97
C ASN A 94 -9.30 11.71 10.83
N SER A 95 -8.75 11.47 12.03
CA SER A 95 -8.31 12.55 12.93
C SER A 95 -7.26 13.44 12.26
N ILE A 96 -6.26 12.85 11.58
CA ILE A 96 -5.24 13.62 10.88
C ILE A 96 -5.83 14.41 9.71
N ALA A 97 -6.65 13.76 8.87
CA ALA A 97 -7.25 14.43 7.70
C ALA A 97 -8.17 15.60 8.08
N ASP A 98 -8.91 15.48 9.19
CA ASP A 98 -9.82 16.50 9.70
C ASP A 98 -9.12 17.58 10.54
N SER A 99 -7.86 17.38 10.90
CA SER A 99 -7.09 18.34 11.70
C SER A 99 -6.72 19.62 10.92
N ASN A 100 -6.25 20.64 11.65
CA ASN A 100 -5.65 21.84 11.08
C ASN A 100 -4.15 21.69 10.75
N GLN A 101 -3.66 20.45 10.59
CA GLN A 101 -2.29 20.16 10.19
C GLN A 101 -1.90 20.94 8.94
N LYS A 102 -0.78 21.65 9.00
CA LYS A 102 -0.18 22.30 7.83
C LYS A 102 0.42 21.25 6.91
N ILE A 103 0.27 21.47 5.61
CA ILE A 103 0.92 20.65 4.59
C ILE A 103 2.39 21.08 4.53
N ASP A 104 3.26 20.08 4.61
CA ASP A 104 4.71 20.22 4.47
C ASP A 104 5.05 20.05 2.98
N GLU A 105 4.91 21.13 2.21
CA GLU A 105 5.05 21.11 0.76
C GLU A 105 6.42 20.59 0.31
N ASP A 106 7.49 20.93 1.03
CA ASP A 106 8.85 20.46 0.74
C ASP A 106 8.96 18.94 0.88
N ARG A 107 8.41 18.37 1.95
CA ARG A 107 8.37 16.92 2.12
C ARG A 107 7.47 16.25 1.10
N ILE A 108 6.32 16.84 0.78
CA ILE A 108 5.42 16.31 -0.27
C ILE A 108 6.15 16.28 -1.62
N GLN A 109 6.89 17.33 -1.97
CA GLN A 109 7.66 17.36 -3.21
C GLN A 109 8.74 16.28 -3.24
N LYS A 110 9.49 16.09 -2.15
CA LYS A 110 10.46 14.97 -2.02
C LYS A 110 9.80 13.60 -2.22
N ILE A 111 8.59 13.39 -1.70
CA ILE A 111 7.82 12.15 -1.92
C ILE A 111 7.50 12.00 -3.41
N ILE A 112 6.98 13.04 -4.05
CA ILE A 112 6.62 13.02 -5.48
C ILE A 112 7.86 12.73 -6.35
N ASP A 113 8.98 13.39 -6.08
CA ASP A 113 10.23 13.21 -6.82
C ASP A 113 10.86 11.82 -6.61
N SER A 114 10.43 11.10 -5.58
CA SER A 114 10.91 9.74 -5.25
C SER A 114 10.03 8.61 -5.79
N LEU A 115 8.91 8.93 -6.46
CA LEU A 115 8.02 7.91 -6.99
C LEU A 115 8.70 7.15 -8.14
N GLU A 116 8.69 5.82 -8.06
CA GLU A 116 9.32 4.94 -9.05
C GLU A 116 8.61 3.58 -9.13
N ASN A 117 8.93 2.80 -10.17
CA ASN A 117 8.42 1.43 -10.30
C ASN A 117 8.99 0.52 -9.19
N LYS A 118 8.09 -0.13 -8.44
CA LYS A 118 8.46 -1.12 -7.39
C LYS A 118 9.24 -2.33 -7.92
N TYR A 119 9.03 -2.71 -9.18
CA TYR A 119 9.59 -3.90 -9.81
C TYR A 119 10.37 -3.53 -11.07
N THR A 120 11.39 -4.32 -11.39
CA THR A 120 12.09 -4.24 -12.68
C THR A 120 11.15 -4.75 -13.78
N LEU A 121 10.59 -3.83 -14.58
CA LEU A 121 9.59 -4.11 -15.61
C LEU A 121 10.04 -3.59 -16.98
N GLN A 122 9.37 -4.05 -18.04
CA GLN A 122 9.63 -3.55 -19.40
C GLN A 122 9.14 -2.11 -19.51
N VAL A 123 9.97 -1.22 -20.05
CA VAL A 123 9.59 0.18 -20.28
C VAL A 123 8.33 0.26 -21.14
N ASN A 124 7.34 1.01 -20.68
CA ASN A 124 6.14 1.27 -21.45
C ASN A 124 6.24 2.61 -22.18
N ARG A 125 6.17 2.56 -23.53
CA ARG A 125 6.17 3.76 -24.37
C ARG A 125 4.76 4.22 -24.74
N SER A 126 3.76 3.36 -24.59
CA SER A 126 2.36 3.67 -24.90
C SER A 126 1.73 4.53 -23.82
N THR A 127 0.82 5.40 -24.23
CA THR A 127 0.09 6.31 -23.35
C THR A 127 -1.39 5.95 -23.34
N TYR A 128 -2.01 6.09 -22.17
CA TYR A 128 -3.43 5.80 -21.97
C TYR A 128 -4.02 6.83 -21.02
N ASP A 129 -5.07 7.53 -21.44
CA ASP A 129 -5.69 8.57 -20.61
C ASP A 129 -6.42 7.97 -19.41
N LYS A 130 -7.07 6.81 -19.59
CA LYS A 130 -7.90 6.16 -18.58
C LYS A 130 -7.45 4.74 -18.32
N VAL A 131 -7.03 4.45 -17.09
CA VAL A 131 -6.45 3.14 -16.74
C VAL A 131 -7.04 2.60 -15.44
N VAL A 132 -7.30 1.29 -15.42
CA VAL A 132 -7.61 0.54 -14.20
C VAL A 132 -6.40 -0.31 -13.81
N PHE A 133 -5.95 -0.17 -12.56
CA PHE A 133 -5.00 -1.09 -11.93
C PHE A 133 -5.75 -2.03 -10.97
N PRO A 134 -6.24 -3.18 -11.45
CA PRO A 134 -6.86 -4.18 -10.58
C PRO A 134 -5.84 -4.77 -9.60
N PRO A 135 -6.32 -5.35 -8.48
CA PRO A 135 -5.43 -5.97 -7.51
C PRO A 135 -4.82 -7.26 -8.06
N GLY A 136 -3.84 -7.82 -7.34
CA GLY A 136 -3.29 -9.14 -7.63
C GLY A 136 -4.32 -10.26 -7.50
N SER A 137 -4.03 -11.42 -8.10
CA SER A 137 -4.94 -12.57 -8.12
C SER A 137 -5.35 -13.08 -6.72
N ASN A 138 -4.50 -12.90 -5.72
CA ASN A 138 -4.76 -13.23 -4.33
C ASN A 138 -5.97 -12.46 -3.73
N LEU A 139 -6.34 -11.32 -4.30
CA LEU A 139 -7.46 -10.49 -3.84
C LEU A 139 -8.69 -10.53 -4.77
N ILE A 140 -8.51 -11.02 -5.99
CA ILE A 140 -9.60 -11.21 -6.96
C ILE A 140 -10.35 -12.53 -6.69
N GLN A 141 -9.64 -13.55 -6.19
CA GLN A 141 -10.16 -14.90 -6.02
C GLN A 141 -11.40 -15.00 -5.10
N PRO A 142 -12.19 -16.08 -5.27
CA PRO A 142 -13.33 -16.37 -4.38
C PRO A 142 -12.92 -16.30 -2.91
N GLY A 143 -13.78 -15.70 -2.08
CA GLY A 143 -13.55 -15.51 -0.64
C GLY A 143 -12.86 -14.19 -0.27
N LYS A 144 -12.11 -13.55 -1.18
CA LYS A 144 -11.58 -12.19 -0.97
C LYS A 144 -12.42 -11.11 -1.65
N ASN A 145 -12.84 -11.36 -2.90
CA ASN A 145 -13.81 -10.53 -3.66
C ASN A 145 -13.56 -9.01 -3.54
N VAL A 146 -12.30 -8.58 -3.62
CA VAL A 146 -11.95 -7.16 -3.47
C VAL A 146 -12.39 -6.34 -4.67
N LEU A 147 -12.27 -6.90 -5.87
CA LEU A 147 -12.64 -6.26 -7.14
C LEU A 147 -14.15 -6.37 -7.39
N ASP A 148 -14.79 -5.24 -7.66
CA ASP A 148 -16.18 -5.17 -8.11
C ASP A 148 -16.22 -5.30 -9.64
N TRP A 149 -16.60 -6.48 -10.12
CA TRP A 149 -16.65 -6.77 -11.55
C TRP A 149 -17.64 -5.88 -12.30
N LYS A 150 -18.77 -5.50 -11.69
CA LYS A 150 -19.76 -4.64 -12.35
C LYS A 150 -19.24 -3.21 -12.54
N LYS A 151 -18.50 -2.69 -11.56
CA LYS A 151 -17.82 -1.40 -11.72
C LYS A 151 -16.71 -1.47 -12.76
N LEU A 152 -15.95 -2.56 -12.79
CA LEU A 152 -14.90 -2.76 -13.80
C LEU A 152 -15.50 -2.80 -15.21
N ASP A 153 -16.60 -3.54 -15.37
CA ASP A 153 -17.37 -3.62 -16.62
C ASP A 153 -17.76 -2.25 -17.14
N ASP A 154 -18.37 -1.42 -16.29
CA ASP A 154 -18.79 -0.07 -16.66
C ASP A 154 -17.60 0.81 -17.07
N LEU A 155 -16.49 0.75 -16.32
CA LEU A 155 -15.30 1.53 -16.63
C LEU A 155 -14.70 1.15 -18.00
N VAL A 156 -14.57 -0.15 -18.27
CA VAL A 156 -13.87 -0.64 -19.46
C VAL A 156 -14.76 -0.57 -20.70
N MET A 157 -16.01 -1.04 -20.60
CA MET A 157 -16.90 -1.14 -21.75
C MET A 157 -17.59 0.17 -22.09
N ASN A 158 -17.91 1.00 -21.09
CA ASN A 158 -18.69 2.22 -21.31
C ASN A 158 -17.88 3.51 -21.21
N LYS A 159 -16.78 3.52 -20.44
CA LYS A 159 -16.01 4.75 -20.14
C LYS A 159 -14.62 4.80 -20.78
N GLY A 160 -14.26 3.76 -21.54
CA GLY A 160 -13.03 3.71 -22.34
C GLY A 160 -11.75 3.42 -21.55
N TYR A 161 -11.86 2.85 -20.35
CA TYR A 161 -10.68 2.48 -19.58
C TYR A 161 -9.97 1.25 -20.16
N VAL A 162 -8.64 1.23 -20.06
CA VAL A 162 -7.84 0.01 -20.27
C VAL A 162 -7.41 -0.62 -18.95
N ILE A 163 -7.13 -1.91 -18.95
CA ILE A 163 -6.71 -2.67 -17.77
C ILE A 163 -5.19 -2.84 -17.81
N LYS A 164 -4.51 -2.43 -16.73
CA LYS A 164 -3.12 -2.79 -16.45
C LYS A 164 -3.05 -3.78 -15.30
N PRO A 165 -3.00 -5.10 -15.56
CA PRO A 165 -2.93 -6.09 -14.49
C PRO A 165 -1.65 -5.94 -13.66
N HIS A 166 -1.76 -6.25 -12.37
CA HIS A 166 -0.62 -6.34 -11.46
C HIS A 166 0.43 -7.35 -11.99
N PRO A 167 1.74 -7.13 -11.82
CA PRO A 167 2.78 -8.05 -12.32
C PRO A 167 2.61 -9.51 -11.86
N ILE A 168 2.16 -9.70 -10.62
CA ILE A 168 1.89 -11.03 -10.03
C ILE A 168 0.51 -11.61 -10.39
N THR A 169 -0.31 -10.92 -11.19
CA THR A 169 -1.61 -11.47 -11.61
C THR A 169 -1.41 -12.76 -12.41
N ALA A 170 -2.03 -13.84 -11.95
CA ALA A 170 -1.93 -15.16 -12.56
C ALA A 170 -2.49 -15.15 -13.99
N HIS A 171 -1.92 -15.98 -14.87
CA HIS A 171 -2.25 -16.00 -16.29
C HIS A 171 -3.74 -16.26 -16.57
N VAL A 172 -4.41 -17.08 -15.74
CA VAL A 172 -5.84 -17.34 -15.84
C VAL A 172 -6.69 -16.07 -15.69
N TYR A 173 -6.31 -15.14 -14.81
CA TYR A 173 -7.04 -13.88 -14.65
C TYR A 173 -6.75 -12.91 -15.79
N VAL A 174 -5.53 -12.91 -16.32
CA VAL A 174 -5.20 -12.13 -17.53
C VAL A 174 -6.02 -12.63 -18.72
N ALA A 175 -6.12 -13.96 -18.90
CA ALA A 175 -6.95 -14.56 -19.94
C ALA A 175 -8.42 -14.18 -19.77
N LYS A 176 -8.95 -14.26 -18.54
CA LYS A 176 -10.31 -13.83 -18.21
C LYS A 176 -10.59 -12.36 -18.56
N TYR A 177 -9.64 -11.46 -18.30
CA TYR A 177 -9.80 -10.05 -18.72
C TYR A 177 -9.85 -9.91 -20.24
N LYS A 178 -8.96 -10.60 -20.96
CA LYS A 178 -8.92 -10.54 -22.43
C LYS A 178 -10.17 -11.13 -23.08
N GLU A 179 -10.66 -12.24 -22.55
CA GLU A 179 -11.90 -12.88 -22.98
C GLU A 179 -13.10 -11.95 -22.76
N ARG A 180 -13.17 -11.30 -21.60
CA ARG A 180 -14.30 -10.44 -21.22
C ARG A 180 -14.33 -9.08 -21.92
N TYR A 181 -13.17 -8.47 -22.16
CA TYR A 181 -13.06 -7.07 -22.60
C TYR A 181 -12.35 -6.85 -23.93
N GLY A 182 -11.77 -7.89 -24.52
CA GLY A 182 -10.89 -7.78 -25.69
C GLY A 182 -9.42 -7.67 -25.31
N ALA A 183 -8.56 -8.26 -26.15
CA ALA A 183 -7.11 -8.30 -25.90
C ALA A 183 -6.45 -6.91 -26.00
N ASP A 184 -7.01 -6.00 -26.80
CA ASP A 184 -6.58 -4.61 -26.97
C ASP A 184 -6.82 -3.76 -25.71
N LYS A 185 -7.76 -4.16 -24.85
CA LYS A 185 -8.06 -3.47 -23.58
C LYS A 185 -7.19 -3.92 -22.41
N VAL A 186 -6.34 -4.94 -22.59
CA VAL A 186 -5.53 -5.53 -21.51
C VAL A 186 -4.05 -5.37 -21.81
N ILE A 187 -3.41 -4.44 -21.11
CA ILE A 187 -1.97 -4.19 -21.21
C ILE A 187 -1.20 -5.38 -20.64
N ASN A 188 -0.03 -5.65 -21.22
CA ASN A 188 0.85 -6.70 -20.72
C ASN A 188 1.25 -6.45 -19.25
N LYS A 189 1.04 -7.46 -18.39
CA LYS A 189 1.35 -7.38 -16.96
C LYS A 189 2.84 -7.10 -16.66
N LYS A 190 3.76 -7.45 -17.57
CA LYS A 190 5.21 -7.22 -17.45
C LYS A 190 5.67 -5.81 -17.85
N MET A 191 4.79 -5.00 -18.43
CA MET A 191 5.11 -3.60 -18.72
C MET A 191 5.05 -2.76 -17.45
N GLY A 192 5.85 -1.70 -17.39
CA GLY A 192 5.83 -0.71 -16.32
C GLY A 192 4.45 -0.10 -16.13
N GLY A 193 4.05 0.05 -14.86
CA GLY A 193 2.79 0.66 -14.47
C GLY A 193 2.94 2.15 -14.18
N HIS A 194 4.08 2.54 -13.64
CA HIS A 194 4.37 3.91 -13.25
C HIS A 194 4.37 4.87 -14.45
N GLU A 195 4.97 4.48 -15.57
CA GLU A 195 5.00 5.30 -16.79
C GLU A 195 3.60 5.55 -17.39
N ILE A 196 2.66 4.62 -17.16
CA ILE A 196 1.26 4.82 -17.53
C ILE A 196 0.62 5.81 -16.55
N LEU A 197 0.87 5.63 -15.25
CA LEU A 197 0.30 6.48 -14.20
C LEU A 197 0.72 7.95 -14.34
N GLU A 198 1.98 8.21 -14.65
CA GLU A 198 2.49 9.57 -14.88
C GLU A 198 1.71 10.30 -15.98
N LYS A 199 1.33 9.56 -17.03
CA LYS A 199 0.74 10.12 -18.26
C LYS A 199 -0.78 10.07 -18.30
N CYS A 200 -1.42 9.20 -17.52
CA CYS A 200 -2.87 9.09 -17.52
C CYS A 200 -3.53 10.32 -16.87
N THR A 201 -4.80 10.56 -17.18
CA THR A 201 -5.65 11.56 -16.53
C THR A 201 -6.55 10.93 -15.47
N ASP A 202 -7.07 9.74 -15.75
CA ASP A 202 -8.03 9.03 -14.91
C ASP A 202 -7.52 7.65 -14.50
N LEU A 203 -7.61 7.39 -13.19
CA LEU A 203 -7.11 6.20 -12.54
C LEU A 203 -8.23 5.51 -11.77
N ALA A 204 -8.46 4.22 -12.04
CA ALA A 204 -9.28 3.38 -11.19
C ALA A 204 -8.44 2.30 -10.48
N PHE A 205 -8.74 2.05 -9.21
CA PHE A 205 -7.95 1.12 -8.38
C PHE A 205 -8.78 0.49 -7.24
N CYS A 206 -8.19 -0.49 -6.55
CA CYS A 206 -8.73 -1.07 -5.31
C CYS A 206 -7.91 -0.61 -4.09
N PRO A 207 -8.52 -0.49 -2.89
CA PRO A 207 -7.92 0.17 -1.73
C PRO A 207 -6.73 -0.57 -1.08
N ASN A 208 -6.29 -1.69 -1.66
CA ASN A 208 -5.00 -2.32 -1.34
C ASN A 208 -3.83 -1.78 -2.19
N SER A 209 -4.11 -0.97 -3.22
CA SER A 209 -3.11 -0.54 -4.19
C SER A 209 -2.46 0.76 -3.75
N GLN A 210 -1.13 0.84 -3.85
CA GLN A 210 -0.39 2.08 -3.66
C GLN A 210 -0.62 3.06 -4.83
N MET A 211 -0.97 2.55 -6.02
CA MET A 211 -1.20 3.36 -7.22
C MET A 211 -2.24 4.47 -7.01
N GLY A 212 -3.26 4.25 -6.18
CA GLY A 212 -4.25 5.28 -5.86
C GLY A 212 -3.70 6.44 -5.03
N ILE A 213 -2.73 6.17 -4.15
CA ILE A 213 -2.01 7.19 -3.38
C ILE A 213 -1.11 7.99 -4.33
N GLU A 214 -0.34 7.31 -5.17
CA GLU A 214 0.49 7.95 -6.21
C GLU A 214 -0.35 8.81 -7.16
N GLY A 215 -1.50 8.30 -7.63
CA GLY A 215 -2.41 9.05 -8.48
C GLY A 215 -2.94 10.33 -7.81
N LEU A 216 -3.25 10.29 -6.52
CA LEU A 216 -3.64 11.50 -5.78
C LEU A 216 -2.49 12.50 -5.64
N LEU A 217 -1.27 12.04 -5.37
CA LEU A 217 -0.08 12.90 -5.30
C LEU A 217 0.15 13.63 -6.64
N LEU A 218 0.03 12.87 -7.74
CA LEU A 218 0.14 13.34 -9.13
C LEU A 218 -1.13 14.03 -9.66
N ASN A 219 -2.09 14.35 -8.78
CA ASN A 219 -3.31 15.09 -9.08
C ASN A 219 -4.19 14.48 -10.19
N LYS A 220 -4.31 13.15 -10.20
CA LYS A 220 -5.16 12.38 -11.13
C LYS A 220 -6.60 12.34 -10.66
N ASN A 221 -7.52 12.16 -11.61
CA ASN A 221 -8.91 11.82 -11.30
C ASN A 221 -8.98 10.36 -10.85
N ILE A 222 -9.48 10.11 -9.63
CA ILE A 222 -9.48 8.76 -9.08
C ILE A 222 -10.87 8.15 -8.94
N SER A 223 -10.96 6.82 -9.08
CA SER A 223 -12.18 6.04 -8.87
C SER A 223 -11.88 4.70 -8.18
N LEU A 224 -12.71 4.31 -7.21
CA LEU A 224 -12.61 2.99 -6.58
C LEU A 224 -13.41 1.94 -7.37
N VAL A 225 -12.72 0.89 -7.81
CA VAL A 225 -13.33 -0.28 -8.47
C VAL A 225 -13.47 -1.48 -7.52
N SER A 226 -13.47 -1.22 -6.21
CA SER A 226 -13.63 -2.27 -5.20
C SER A 226 -15.08 -2.50 -4.78
N THR A 227 -15.35 -3.73 -4.35
CA THR A 227 -16.59 -4.09 -3.64
C THR A 227 -16.71 -3.24 -2.37
N PRO A 228 -17.93 -2.86 -1.93
CA PRO A 228 -18.12 -2.07 -0.73
C PRO A 228 -17.42 -2.67 0.50
N ARG A 229 -16.82 -1.80 1.32
CA ARG A 229 -16.03 -2.20 2.49
C ARG A 229 -16.83 -3.06 3.47
N ALA A 230 -18.11 -2.78 3.67
CA ALA A 230 -19.00 -3.57 4.54
C ALA A 230 -19.07 -5.05 4.12
N ALA A 231 -18.98 -5.35 2.81
CA ALA A 231 -18.95 -6.72 2.30
C ALA A 231 -17.56 -7.38 2.41
N ARG A 232 -16.54 -6.64 2.88
CA ARG A 232 -15.13 -7.06 2.93
C ARG A 232 -14.47 -6.80 4.29
N GLU A 233 -15.22 -6.52 5.35
CA GLU A 233 -14.65 -6.02 6.63
C GLU A 233 -13.64 -6.98 7.29
N LYS A 234 -13.73 -8.29 6.98
CA LYS A 234 -12.75 -9.30 7.41
C LYS A 234 -11.41 -9.22 6.67
N ASN A 235 -11.33 -8.50 5.55
CA ASN A 235 -10.10 -8.33 4.77
C ASN A 235 -9.39 -7.05 5.21
N HIS A 236 -8.27 -7.20 5.93
CA HIS A 236 -7.40 -6.07 6.26
C HIS A 236 -6.52 -5.70 5.07
N LEU A 237 -7.04 -4.91 4.13
CA LEU A 237 -6.23 -4.44 3.00
C LEU A 237 -5.21 -3.40 3.46
N THR A 238 -4.02 -3.43 2.86
CA THR A 238 -2.84 -2.66 3.28
C THR A 238 -3.18 -1.18 3.52
N TYR A 239 -3.64 -0.49 2.49
CA TYR A 239 -3.81 0.97 2.50
C TYR A 239 -5.26 1.42 2.75
N GLU A 240 -6.17 0.51 3.12
CA GLU A 240 -7.59 0.84 3.20
C GLU A 240 -7.86 1.93 4.24
N ALA A 241 -7.21 1.90 5.40
CA ALA A 241 -7.39 2.93 6.43
C ALA A 241 -6.99 4.34 5.95
N ILE A 242 -5.93 4.45 5.13
CA ILE A 242 -5.57 5.73 4.48
C ILE A 242 -6.73 6.19 3.62
N TYR A 243 -7.22 5.36 2.69
CA TYR A 243 -8.34 5.71 1.82
C TYR A 243 -9.63 6.06 2.58
N GLN A 244 -9.87 5.44 3.73
CA GLN A 244 -11.00 5.79 4.60
C GLN A 244 -10.84 7.18 5.21
N GLY A 245 -9.62 7.58 5.56
CA GLY A 245 -9.30 8.95 5.97
C GLY A 245 -9.46 9.98 4.86
N LEU A 246 -9.52 9.58 3.58
CA LEU A 246 -9.70 10.49 2.45
C LEU A 246 -11.17 10.66 2.02
N LEU A 247 -12.00 9.65 2.27
CA LEU A 247 -13.35 9.57 1.72
C LEU A 247 -14.28 10.67 2.28
N GLY A 248 -14.93 11.42 1.38
CA GLY A 248 -15.95 12.41 1.76
C GLY A 248 -15.42 13.65 2.49
N LYS A 249 -14.11 13.89 2.50
CA LYS A 249 -13.50 15.03 3.18
C LYS A 249 -13.83 16.34 2.46
N LYS A 250 -14.26 17.34 3.24
CA LYS A 250 -14.61 18.68 2.72
C LYS A 250 -13.44 19.38 2.03
N CYS A 251 -12.21 19.14 2.50
CA CYS A 251 -10.99 19.71 1.90
C CYS A 251 -10.57 19.01 0.59
N GLY A 252 -11.27 17.95 0.18
CA GLY A 252 -10.91 17.10 -0.95
C GLY A 252 -9.91 16.00 -0.58
N SER A 253 -10.00 14.86 -1.28
CA SER A 253 -9.20 13.67 -1.00
C SER A 253 -7.69 13.91 -1.12
N ARG A 254 -7.26 14.73 -2.09
CA ARG A 254 -5.84 15.06 -2.26
C ARG A 254 -5.31 15.84 -1.06
N THR A 255 -5.98 16.92 -0.67
CA THR A 255 -5.60 17.73 0.50
C THR A 255 -5.56 16.89 1.78
N ALA A 256 -6.55 16.01 1.97
CA ALA A 256 -6.55 15.07 3.10
C ALA A 256 -5.33 14.14 3.10
N LEU A 257 -4.94 13.62 1.93
CA LEU A 257 -3.73 12.80 1.79
C LEU A 257 -2.47 13.61 2.11
N LEU A 258 -2.36 14.83 1.62
CA LEU A 258 -1.20 15.69 1.89
C LEU A 258 -1.05 15.98 3.39
N LYS A 259 -2.16 16.20 4.10
CA LYS A 259 -2.15 16.32 5.57
C LYS A 259 -1.67 15.03 6.26
N ILE A 260 -2.16 13.88 5.80
CA ILE A 260 -1.75 12.57 6.32
C ILE A 260 -0.25 12.39 6.14
N LEU A 261 0.27 12.59 4.93
CA LEU A 261 1.69 12.46 4.65
C LEU A 261 2.51 13.47 5.46
N SER A 262 2.06 14.72 5.60
CA SER A 262 2.78 15.75 6.38
C SER A 262 2.82 15.47 7.88
N SER A 263 1.87 14.70 8.41
CA SER A 263 1.79 14.42 9.85
C SER A 263 2.92 13.51 10.32
N LYS A 264 3.64 13.96 11.36
CA LYS A 264 4.62 13.15 12.09
C LYS A 264 4.02 11.96 12.84
N ARG A 265 2.69 11.90 12.99
CA ARG A 265 1.96 10.84 13.71
C ARG A 265 1.28 9.84 12.77
N SER A 266 1.46 9.97 11.47
CA SER A 266 0.77 9.11 10.48
C SER A 266 1.27 7.67 10.49
N GLY A 267 2.49 7.42 10.98
CA GLY A 267 3.16 6.14 10.76
C GLY A 267 3.66 5.99 9.32
N ILE A 268 3.89 7.09 8.61
CA ILE A 268 4.50 7.09 7.27
C ILE A 268 5.82 7.85 7.33
N VAL A 269 6.91 7.14 7.10
CA VAL A 269 8.29 7.65 7.27
C VAL A 269 9.13 7.27 6.06
N PHE A 270 9.97 8.18 5.57
CA PHE A 270 10.84 7.97 4.42
C PHE A 270 12.32 8.01 4.81
N ASP A 271 13.16 7.37 4.01
CA ASP A 271 14.62 7.34 4.23
C ASP A 271 15.28 8.72 4.21
N PHE A 272 14.70 9.67 3.47
CA PHE A 272 15.14 11.06 3.39
C PHE A 272 14.60 11.95 4.51
N ASP A 273 13.75 11.43 5.41
CA ASP A 273 13.30 12.19 6.58
C ASP A 273 14.48 12.33 7.57
N GLU A 274 14.93 13.57 7.78
CA GLU A 274 15.96 13.88 8.79
C GLU A 274 15.46 13.56 10.20
N ASP A 275 14.15 13.63 10.42
CA ASP A 275 13.45 13.36 11.67
C ASP A 275 12.74 12.00 11.69
N ALA A 276 13.23 11.01 10.93
CA ALA A 276 12.59 9.72 10.75
C ALA A 276 12.27 9.00 12.07
N GLU A 277 13.21 8.97 13.01
CA GLU A 277 13.07 8.35 14.33
C GLU A 277 12.03 9.08 15.19
N ASP A 278 12.02 10.42 15.21
CA ASP A 278 11.01 11.24 15.89
C ASP A 278 9.60 10.97 15.33
N ARG A 279 9.46 10.72 14.03
CA ARG A 279 8.17 10.34 13.42
C ARG A 279 7.69 8.97 13.90
N VAL A 280 8.60 7.98 14.01
CA VAL A 280 8.26 6.66 14.54
C VAL A 280 7.85 6.74 16.01
N GLU A 281 8.61 7.48 16.83
CA GLU A 281 8.30 7.71 18.23
C GLU A 281 6.92 8.36 18.39
N ARG A 282 6.67 9.49 17.69
CA ARG A 282 5.37 10.19 17.73
C ARG A 282 4.21 9.34 17.24
N TYR A 283 4.44 8.47 16.26
CA TYR A 283 3.42 7.51 15.84
C TYR A 283 3.09 6.51 16.96
N CYS A 284 4.06 6.06 17.75
CA CYS A 284 3.83 5.13 18.86
C CYS A 284 3.19 5.82 20.07
N GLU A 285 3.68 7.00 20.44
CA GLU A 285 3.22 7.80 21.59
C GLU A 285 1.75 8.20 21.50
N GLN A 286 1.21 8.38 20.29
CA GLN A 286 -0.19 8.78 20.13
C GLN A 286 -1.18 7.72 20.66
N PHE A 287 -0.72 6.48 20.86
CA PHE A 287 -1.51 5.39 21.39
C PHE A 287 -1.44 5.29 22.92
N TRP A 288 -1.07 6.36 23.64
CA TRP A 288 -0.93 6.37 25.10
C TRP A 288 -2.19 5.95 25.88
N GLU A 289 -3.39 6.15 25.31
CA GLU A 289 -4.67 5.72 25.93
C GLU A 289 -5.01 4.24 25.67
N TYR A 290 -4.22 3.53 24.88
CA TYR A 290 -4.51 2.16 24.46
C TYR A 290 -3.88 1.14 25.40
N THR A 291 -4.54 0.00 25.55
CA THR A 291 -3.97 -1.16 26.24
C THR A 291 -3.06 -1.94 25.29
N PHE A 292 -1.84 -2.25 25.73
CA PHE A 292 -0.90 -3.07 24.97
C PHE A 292 -0.95 -4.52 25.47
N LYS A 293 -1.16 -5.47 24.54
CA LYS A 293 -1.19 -6.92 24.81
C LYS A 293 -0.35 -7.65 23.77
N GLY A 294 0.96 -7.44 23.83
CA GLY A 294 1.91 -8.11 22.95
C GLY A 294 2.05 -9.61 23.21
N LYS A 295 2.61 -10.29 22.20
CA LYS A 295 3.11 -11.66 22.35
C LYS A 295 4.41 -11.59 23.16
N THR A 296 4.55 -12.39 24.21
CA THR A 296 5.87 -12.55 24.84
C THR A 296 6.76 -13.41 23.94
N GLU A 297 8.09 -13.33 24.04
CA GLU A 297 9.00 -14.21 23.26
C GLU A 297 8.63 -15.71 23.38
N LYS A 298 8.01 -16.11 24.50
CA LYS A 298 7.50 -17.48 24.72
C LYS A 298 6.33 -17.87 23.81
N ASP A 299 5.63 -16.91 23.23
CA ASP A 299 4.48 -17.11 22.34
C ASP A 299 4.87 -17.15 20.85
N ILE A 300 6.10 -16.76 20.51
CA ILE A 300 6.59 -16.63 19.12
C ILE A 300 7.35 -17.89 18.66
N VAL A 301 7.87 -18.70 19.60
CA VAL A 301 8.70 -19.90 19.33
C VAL A 301 7.88 -21.20 19.33
N LYS A 302 6.65 -21.21 18.78
CA LYS A 302 5.84 -22.43 18.60
C LYS A 302 5.35 -22.61 17.18
#